data_AF-A0A0N4VEF7-F1
#
_entry.id   AF-A0A0N4VEF7-F1
#
_cell.length_a   1.000
_cell.length_b   1.000
_cell.length_c   1.000
_cell.angle_alpha   90.00
_cell.angle_beta   90.00
_cell.angle_gamma   90.00
#
_symmetry.space_group_name_H-M   'P 1'
#
loop_
_entity.id
_entity.type
_entity.pdbx_description
1 polymer ?
#
loop_
_entity_poly.entity_id
_entity_poly.type
_entity_poly.pdbx_seq_one_letter_code
_entity_poly.pdbx_strand_id
1 'polypeptide(L)'
;MNGNVTVGIEKSLSEIRQIVWNRRSCNNALTMVNLKFINDGDNIYELSAEFGYTNITQENYDKVAFEIDVQFKNLAVTGENKISKLGYDWNQPIHTSRGILKLLADPYCSEATAVTVRFGTNLMTGCTIRLTNCSSVKATINELSSRYVMMNISSTPNIPSYAKKVIVDNMQETGATNAACGLPTTLTIQIFFAKSGPLSNYKRKIVTVSYRFGNYITINLIESSISQLPIVFLVQFIDVSKPARGRFAEFPVISFSLPSDFFYPFFTFNDPPT
;
A
#
# COMPACT_ATOMS: atom_id res chain seq x y z
N MET A 1 -11.52 -27.16 -2.79
CA MET A 1 -12.19 -26.72 -1.56
C MET A 1 -12.49 -25.23 -1.65
N ASN A 2 -13.77 -24.86 -1.79
CA ASN A 2 -14.23 -23.47 -1.73
C ASN A 2 -14.02 -22.93 -0.31
N GLY A 3 -12.85 -22.36 -0.07
CA GLY A 3 -12.59 -21.62 1.15
C GLY A 3 -13.37 -20.31 1.07
N ASN A 4 -14.34 -20.13 1.96
CA ASN A 4 -14.91 -18.81 2.22
C ASN A 4 -13.76 -17.83 2.44
N VAL A 5 -13.57 -16.89 1.52
CA VAL A 5 -12.58 -15.83 1.68
C VAL A 5 -13.20 -14.76 2.56
N THR A 6 -12.85 -14.77 3.84
CA THR A 6 -13.19 -13.68 4.75
C THR A 6 -12.27 -12.50 4.46
N VAL A 7 -12.77 -11.48 3.79
CA VAL A 7 -12.08 -10.20 3.64
C VAL A 7 -12.41 -9.36 4.87
N GLY A 8 -11.47 -9.27 5.81
CA GLY A 8 -11.61 -8.43 6.99
C GLY A 8 -11.46 -6.96 6.65
N ILE A 9 -12.44 -6.14 7.04
CA ILE A 9 -12.28 -4.69 7.10
C ILE A 9 -11.59 -4.40 8.44
N GLU A 10 -10.28 -4.17 8.43
CA GLU A 10 -9.59 -3.57 9.58
C GLU A 10 -9.93 -2.07 9.63
N LYS A 11 -11.17 -1.75 10.00
CA LYS A 11 -11.52 -0.42 10.49
C LYS A 11 -11.37 -0.43 12.00
N SER A 12 -10.69 0.59 12.52
CA SER A 12 -10.58 0.80 13.97
C SER A 12 -11.98 0.93 14.58
N LEU A 13 -12.21 0.30 15.74
CA LEU A 13 -13.42 0.44 16.55
C LEU A 13 -13.76 1.91 16.87
N SER A 14 -12.82 2.84 16.70
CA SER A 14 -13.02 4.28 16.87
C SER A 14 -13.85 4.96 15.76
N GLU A 15 -14.11 4.30 14.63
CA GLU A 15 -14.91 4.86 13.52
C GLU A 15 -16.40 4.50 13.58
N ILE A 16 -16.79 3.55 14.43
CA ILE A 16 -18.17 3.11 14.61
C ILE A 16 -18.75 3.83 15.82
N ARG A 17 -19.90 4.50 15.65
CA ARG A 17 -20.55 5.19 16.77
C ARG A 17 -21.07 4.14 17.77
N GLN A 18 -20.75 4.33 19.04
CA GLN A 18 -21.27 3.47 20.08
C GLN A 18 -22.77 3.71 20.28
N ILE A 19 -23.49 2.60 20.42
CA ILE A 19 -24.92 2.60 20.74
C ILE A 19 -25.11 3.11 22.18
N VAL A 20 -26.04 4.04 22.37
CA VAL A 20 -26.32 4.62 23.70
C VAL A 20 -27.80 4.48 24.02
N TRP A 21 -28.08 3.67 25.04
CA TRP A 21 -29.45 3.47 25.52
C TRP A 21 -29.78 4.48 26.64
N ASN A 22 -30.83 5.27 26.46
CA ASN A 22 -31.28 6.27 27.46
C ASN A 22 -32.65 5.95 28.06
N ARG A 23 -33.03 4.66 28.12
CA ARG A 23 -34.32 4.11 28.61
C ARG A 23 -35.56 4.43 27.76
N ARG A 24 -35.57 5.51 26.99
CA ARG A 24 -36.69 5.88 26.09
C ARG A 24 -36.35 5.75 24.60
N SER A 25 -35.06 5.76 24.27
CA SER A 25 -34.55 5.70 22.92
C SER A 25 -33.20 5.01 22.86
N CYS A 26 -32.94 4.36 21.73
CA CYS A 26 -31.65 3.81 21.34
C CYS A 26 -30.96 4.81 20.41
N ASN A 27 -29.97 5.53 20.91
CA ASN A 27 -29.23 6.50 20.11
C ASN A 27 -28.07 5.84 19.39
N ASN A 28 -27.77 6.34 18.18
CA ASN A 28 -26.75 5.77 17.29
C ASN A 28 -26.99 4.29 16.93
N ALA A 29 -28.24 3.89 16.80
CA ALA A 29 -28.56 2.57 16.27
C ALA A 29 -28.09 2.49 14.81
N LEU A 30 -27.28 1.48 14.48
CA LEU A 30 -26.81 1.24 13.12
C LEU A 30 -27.97 0.76 12.26
N THR A 31 -28.29 1.48 11.20
CA THR A 31 -29.42 1.16 10.30
C THR A 31 -29.01 0.93 8.87
N MET A 32 -27.83 1.38 8.46
CA MET A 32 -27.34 1.15 7.11
C MET A 32 -25.87 0.76 7.14
N VAL A 33 -25.51 -0.26 6.36
CA VAL A 33 -24.13 -0.56 6.03
C VAL A 33 -24.01 -0.54 4.51
N ASN A 34 -23.26 0.44 3.98
CA ASN A 34 -22.91 0.47 2.57
C ASN A 34 -21.51 -0.11 2.40
N LEU A 35 -21.42 -1.28 1.79
CA LEU A 35 -20.17 -1.93 1.45
C LEU A 35 -19.91 -1.74 -0.04
N LYS A 36 -18.78 -1.11 -0.36
CA LYS A 36 -18.36 -0.92 -1.74
C LYS A 36 -17.11 -1.72 -2.03
N PHE A 37 -17.27 -2.68 -2.93
CA PHE A 37 -16.21 -3.53 -3.45
C PHE A 37 -15.84 -3.02 -4.83
N ILE A 38 -14.59 -2.56 -4.97
CA ILE A 38 -14.02 -2.26 -6.28
C ILE A 38 -13.32 -3.54 -6.75
N ASN A 39 -13.82 -4.11 -7.84
CA ASN A 39 -13.29 -5.35 -8.39
C ASN A 39 -12.93 -5.18 -9.88
N ASP A 40 -12.11 -6.11 -10.39
CA ASP A 40 -11.73 -6.22 -11.80
C ASP A 40 -12.32 -7.44 -12.52
N GLY A 41 -13.33 -8.07 -11.94
CA GLY A 41 -13.89 -9.34 -12.42
C GLY A 41 -13.33 -10.58 -11.70
N ASP A 42 -12.04 -10.60 -11.33
CA ASP A 42 -11.41 -11.77 -10.70
C ASP A 42 -10.94 -11.51 -9.26
N ASN A 43 -10.63 -10.26 -8.89
CA ASN A 43 -10.10 -9.89 -7.58
C ASN A 43 -10.72 -8.58 -7.03
N ILE A 44 -10.83 -8.51 -5.70
CA ILE A 44 -11.23 -7.31 -4.97
C ILE A 44 -9.96 -6.47 -4.70
N TYR A 45 -9.95 -5.21 -5.15
CA TYR A 45 -8.80 -4.28 -5.00
C TYR A 45 -8.94 -3.36 -3.80
N GLU A 46 -10.16 -2.89 -3.58
CA GLU A 46 -10.45 -1.90 -2.57
C GLU A 46 -11.81 -2.23 -1.98
N LEU A 47 -11.88 -2.10 -0.66
CA LEU A 47 -13.07 -2.31 0.14
C LEU A 47 -13.25 -1.09 1.02
N SER A 48 -14.36 -0.39 0.83
CA SER A 48 -14.77 0.71 1.71
C SER A 48 -16.11 0.40 2.36
N ALA A 49 -16.27 0.78 3.62
CA ALA A 49 -17.51 0.68 4.36
C ALA A 49 -17.94 2.04 4.90
N GLU A 50 -19.20 2.38 4.63
CA GLU A 50 -19.90 3.54 5.17
C GLU A 50 -21.10 3.07 6.01
N PHE A 51 -21.39 3.79 7.09
CA PHE A 51 -22.36 3.39 8.10
C PHE A 51 -23.38 4.50 8.33
N GLY A 52 -24.67 4.18 8.21
CA GLY A 52 -25.77 5.05 8.57
C GLY A 52 -26.29 4.72 9.96
N TYR A 53 -26.60 5.77 10.73
CA TYR A 53 -27.09 5.66 12.10
C TYR A 53 -28.39 6.45 12.27
N THR A 54 -29.29 5.95 13.11
CA THR A 54 -30.50 6.66 13.53
C THR A 54 -30.76 6.51 15.02
N ASN A 55 -31.73 7.27 15.53
CA ASN A 55 -32.25 7.09 16.88
C ASN A 55 -33.58 6.35 16.83
N ILE A 56 -33.65 5.22 17.53
CA ILE A 56 -34.86 4.38 17.61
C ILE A 56 -35.62 4.77 18.87
N THR A 57 -36.90 5.09 18.73
CA THR A 57 -37.84 5.44 19.80
C THR A 57 -39.01 4.45 19.81
N GLN A 58 -39.85 4.52 20.84
CA GLN A 58 -41.06 3.70 20.95
C GLN A 58 -42.07 3.94 19.81
N GLU A 59 -41.95 5.04 19.06
CA GLU A 59 -42.89 5.41 17.98
C GLU A 59 -42.44 4.93 16.58
N ASN A 60 -41.16 4.55 16.45
CA ASN A 60 -40.57 4.20 15.15
C ASN A 60 -39.86 2.83 15.14
N TYR A 61 -39.84 2.10 16.26
CA TYR A 61 -39.13 0.81 16.36
C TYR A 61 -39.60 -0.25 15.36
N ASP A 62 -40.86 -0.16 14.92
CA ASP A 62 -41.49 -1.03 13.92
C ASP A 62 -41.30 -0.55 12.48
N LYS A 63 -40.83 0.69 12.30
CA LYS A 63 -40.63 1.35 11.00
C LYS A 63 -39.15 1.43 10.59
N VAL A 64 -38.24 1.28 11.54
CA VAL A 64 -36.80 1.34 11.29
C VAL A 64 -36.33 -0.01 10.76
N ALA A 65 -36.02 -0.05 9.45
CA ALA A 65 -35.38 -1.18 8.82
C ALA A 65 -33.85 -1.08 8.92
N PHE A 66 -33.20 -2.24 8.98
CA PHE A 66 -31.77 -2.35 8.80
C PHE A 66 -31.48 -2.73 7.34
N GLU A 67 -30.65 -1.93 6.68
CA GLU A 67 -30.31 -2.09 5.27
C GLU A 67 -28.81 -2.38 5.11
N ILE A 68 -28.49 -3.42 4.35
CA ILE A 68 -27.13 -3.65 3.87
C ILE A 68 -27.16 -3.45 2.36
N ASP A 69 -26.49 -2.40 1.90
CA ASP A 69 -26.24 -2.19 0.49
C ASP A 69 -24.84 -2.70 0.15
N VAL A 70 -24.78 -3.62 -0.79
CA VAL A 70 -23.53 -4.20 -1.28
C VAL A 70 -23.36 -3.81 -2.73
N GLN A 71 -22.43 -2.89 -2.98
CA GLN A 71 -22.14 -2.40 -4.31
C GLN A 71 -20.85 -3.03 -4.82
N PHE A 72 -20.99 -3.85 -5.86
CA PHE A 72 -19.88 -4.28 -6.68
C PHE A 72 -19.70 -3.30 -7.83
N LYS A 73 -18.74 -2.39 -7.70
CA LYS A 73 -18.36 -1.53 -8.80
C LYS A 73 -17.26 -2.22 -9.59
N ASN A 74 -17.67 -2.88 -10.67
CA ASN A 74 -16.74 -3.26 -11.71
C ASN A 74 -16.18 -1.96 -12.28
N LEU A 75 -14.86 -1.85 -12.37
CA LEU A 75 -14.28 -0.87 -13.28
C LEU A 75 -14.84 -1.24 -14.65
N ALA A 76 -15.71 -0.40 -15.23
CA ALA A 76 -16.16 -0.58 -16.60
C ALA A 76 -14.94 -0.35 -17.51
N VAL A 77 -14.20 -1.43 -17.76
CA VAL A 77 -12.99 -1.43 -18.55
C VAL A 77 -13.41 -1.57 -20.01
N THR A 78 -13.62 -0.45 -20.69
CA THR A 78 -13.54 -0.40 -22.15
C THR A 78 -12.11 -0.71 -22.56
N GLY A 79 -11.85 -1.99 -22.89
CA GLY A 79 -10.58 -2.46 -23.44
C GLY A 79 -9.93 -3.56 -22.61
N GLU A 80 -10.06 -4.80 -23.08
CA GLU A 80 -9.34 -5.98 -22.62
C GLU A 80 -7.83 -5.69 -22.38
N ASN A 81 -7.26 -6.30 -21.33
CA ASN A 81 -5.81 -6.41 -21.03
C ASN A 81 -5.05 -5.20 -20.43
N LYS A 82 -5.51 -4.62 -19.30
CA LYS A 82 -4.71 -3.62 -18.55
C LYS A 82 -4.47 -3.86 -17.05
N ILE A 83 -5.12 -4.80 -16.38
CA ILE A 83 -4.97 -4.90 -14.91
C ILE A 83 -3.78 -5.79 -14.51
N SER A 84 -3.40 -6.76 -15.36
CA SER A 84 -2.05 -7.36 -15.36
C SER A 84 -0.93 -6.39 -15.78
N LYS A 85 -1.24 -5.10 -16.07
CA LYS A 85 -0.25 -4.04 -16.36
C LYS A 85 -0.08 -3.04 -15.22
N LEU A 86 -0.73 -3.19 -14.07
CA LEU A 86 -0.59 -2.25 -12.96
C LEU A 86 0.63 -2.58 -12.11
N GLY A 87 1.73 -1.91 -12.40
CA GLY A 87 2.97 -1.94 -11.63
C GLY A 87 4.12 -1.38 -12.45
N TYR A 88 5.26 -1.23 -11.81
CA TYR A 88 6.48 -0.76 -12.46
C TYR A 88 7.11 -1.86 -13.31
N ASP A 89 7.51 -1.48 -14.51
CA ASP A 89 8.54 -2.17 -15.26
C ASP A 89 9.92 -1.65 -14.86
N TRP A 90 10.96 -2.44 -15.10
CA TRP A 90 12.32 -2.02 -14.83
C TRP A 90 12.66 -0.70 -15.55
N ASN A 91 13.48 0.12 -14.92
CA ASN A 91 13.95 1.39 -15.44
C ASN A 91 12.88 2.48 -15.66
N GLN A 92 11.63 2.24 -15.28
CA GLN A 92 10.60 3.28 -15.29
C GLN A 92 10.85 4.33 -14.19
N PRO A 93 10.58 5.61 -14.45
CA PRO A 93 10.68 6.65 -13.42
C PRO A 93 9.75 6.39 -12.25
N ILE A 94 10.18 6.67 -11.02
CA ILE A 94 9.33 6.57 -9.83
C ILE A 94 8.41 7.78 -9.73
N HIS A 95 7.12 7.55 -9.59
CA HIS A 95 6.12 8.61 -9.45
C HIS A 95 5.87 8.93 -7.97
N THR A 96 5.60 10.20 -7.68
CA THR A 96 5.31 10.73 -6.35
C THR A 96 4.15 11.72 -6.39
N SER A 97 3.65 12.13 -5.23
CA SER A 97 2.67 13.22 -5.10
C SER A 97 3.15 14.58 -5.64
N ARG A 98 4.46 14.74 -5.90
CA ARG A 98 5.07 15.95 -6.46
C ARG A 98 5.64 15.76 -7.87
N GLY A 99 5.31 14.65 -8.55
CA GLY A 99 5.86 14.31 -9.86
C GLY A 99 6.91 13.20 -9.78
N ILE A 100 7.93 13.24 -10.63
CA ILE A 100 8.96 12.19 -10.70
C ILE A 100 9.96 12.34 -9.55
N LEU A 101 10.28 11.25 -8.85
CA LEU A 101 11.30 11.23 -7.81
C LEU A 101 12.68 11.47 -8.42
N LYS A 102 13.39 12.49 -7.92
CA LYS A 102 14.76 12.83 -8.31
C LYS A 102 15.63 13.05 -7.08
N LEU A 103 16.91 12.67 -7.13
CA LEU A 103 17.88 12.94 -6.08
C LEU A 103 18.85 14.05 -6.50
N LEU A 104 19.20 14.94 -5.59
CA LEU A 104 20.22 15.97 -5.81
C LEU A 104 21.59 15.30 -6.04
N ALA A 105 22.36 15.80 -7.00
CA ALA A 105 23.62 15.16 -7.42
C ALA A 105 24.77 16.13 -7.72
N ASP A 106 24.54 17.44 -7.63
CA ASP A 106 25.58 18.44 -7.80
C ASP A 106 26.17 18.89 -6.45
N PRO A 107 27.35 19.52 -6.47
CA PRO A 107 27.99 20.02 -5.25
C PRO A 107 27.16 21.02 -4.45
N TYR A 108 26.20 21.73 -5.05
CA TYR A 108 25.47 22.83 -4.42
C TYR A 108 24.05 22.46 -3.96
N CYS A 109 23.69 21.17 -4.00
CA CYS A 109 22.36 20.68 -3.63
C CYS A 109 21.23 21.33 -4.46
N SER A 110 21.46 21.51 -5.76
CA SER A 110 20.53 22.15 -6.70
C SER A 110 19.63 21.15 -7.44
N GLU A 111 18.36 21.51 -7.64
CA GLU A 111 17.41 20.67 -8.37
C GLU A 111 17.68 20.62 -9.89
N ALA A 112 18.46 21.57 -10.43
CA ALA A 112 18.76 21.66 -11.86
C ALA A 112 19.46 20.41 -12.41
N THR A 113 20.22 19.75 -11.54
CA THR A 113 21.10 18.61 -11.82
C THR A 113 20.58 17.33 -11.16
N ALA A 114 19.35 17.35 -10.65
CA ALA A 114 18.78 16.21 -9.95
C ALA A 114 18.61 15.01 -10.90
N VAL A 115 19.05 13.84 -10.43
CA VAL A 115 19.03 12.59 -11.19
C VAL A 115 17.72 11.85 -10.92
N THR A 116 17.04 11.45 -11.99
CA THR A 116 15.79 10.68 -11.91
C THR A 116 16.02 9.29 -11.31
N VAL A 117 15.24 8.96 -10.29
CA VAL A 117 15.21 7.61 -9.71
C VAL A 117 14.41 6.69 -10.62
N ARG A 118 15.02 5.58 -11.01
CA ARG A 118 14.42 4.57 -11.90
C ARG A 118 14.20 3.26 -11.16
N PHE A 119 13.03 2.66 -11.37
CA PHE A 119 12.62 1.45 -10.67
C PHE A 119 13.62 0.31 -10.87
N GLY A 120 14.13 -0.22 -9.76
CA GLY A 120 15.06 -1.36 -9.73
C GLY A 120 16.53 -1.03 -9.86
N THR A 121 16.89 0.23 -10.04
CA THR A 121 18.29 0.65 -10.07
C THR A 121 18.60 1.37 -8.76
N ASN A 122 19.42 0.75 -7.92
CA ASN A 122 19.94 1.43 -6.73
C ASN A 122 20.75 2.66 -7.16
N LEU A 123 20.53 3.78 -6.49
CA LEU A 123 21.14 5.05 -6.85
C LEU A 123 21.74 5.70 -5.61
N MET A 124 22.98 6.16 -5.72
CA MET A 124 23.65 6.96 -4.70
C MET A 124 24.06 8.27 -5.34
N THR A 125 23.65 9.37 -4.73
CA THR A 125 24.05 10.72 -5.13
C THR A 125 24.47 11.51 -3.89
N GLY A 126 25.00 12.70 -4.09
CA GLY A 126 25.32 13.57 -2.98
C GLY A 126 25.54 14.99 -3.41
N CYS A 127 25.60 15.86 -2.41
CA CYS A 127 25.93 17.27 -2.56
C CYS A 127 26.72 17.73 -1.34
N THR A 128 27.18 18.98 -1.32
CA THR A 128 27.91 19.55 -0.18
C THR A 128 27.22 20.79 0.34
N ILE A 129 27.13 20.93 1.66
CA ILE A 129 26.63 22.14 2.30
C ILE A 129 27.78 22.86 3.02
N ARG A 130 27.75 24.19 3.01
CA ARG A 130 28.77 24.99 3.72
C ARG A 130 28.53 24.93 5.23
N LEU A 131 29.59 24.69 5.98
CA LEU A 131 29.57 24.74 7.43
C LEU A 131 29.71 26.19 7.90
N THR A 132 28.65 26.73 8.51
CA THR A 132 28.61 28.11 9.00
C THR A 132 28.47 28.13 10.53
N ASN A 133 27.26 27.89 11.02
CA ASN A 133 26.98 27.66 12.43
C ASN A 133 26.05 26.46 12.56
N CYS A 134 26.04 25.88 13.75
CA CYS A 134 25.29 24.69 14.08
C CYS A 134 23.79 24.78 13.73
N SER A 135 23.16 25.90 14.08
CA SER A 135 21.72 26.11 13.87
C SER A 135 21.39 26.17 12.38
N SER A 136 22.14 26.94 11.61
CA SER A 136 21.95 27.08 10.17
C SER A 136 22.15 25.76 9.43
N VAL A 137 23.21 25.00 9.76
CA VAL A 137 23.48 23.71 9.12
C VAL A 137 22.38 22.69 9.44
N LYS A 138 21.94 22.59 10.70
CA LYS A 138 20.80 21.74 11.10
C LYS A 138 19.54 22.12 10.32
N ALA A 139 19.23 23.42 10.21
CA ALA A 139 18.07 23.89 9.46
C ALA A 139 18.15 23.49 7.98
N THR A 140 19.30 23.66 7.33
CA THR A 140 19.51 23.26 5.93
C THR A 140 19.34 21.75 5.73
N ILE A 141 19.91 20.91 6.60
CA ILE A 141 19.76 19.45 6.50
C ILE A 141 18.30 19.04 6.70
N ASN A 142 17.60 19.64 7.66
CA ASN A 142 16.19 19.37 7.91
C ASN A 142 15.32 19.77 6.72
N GLU A 143 15.60 20.93 6.10
CA GLU A 143 14.90 21.38 4.90
C GLU A 143 15.12 20.38 3.76
N LEU A 144 16.36 20.04 3.44
CA LEU A 144 16.70 19.06 2.40
C LEU A 144 16.02 17.71 2.64
N SER A 145 16.06 17.23 3.88
CA SER A 145 15.43 15.96 4.27
C SER A 145 13.90 16.00 4.14
N SER A 146 13.28 17.11 4.53
CA SER A 146 11.83 17.30 4.47
C SER A 146 11.29 17.22 3.04
N ARG A 147 12.08 17.66 2.04
CA ARG A 147 11.72 17.57 0.63
C ARG A 147 11.42 16.14 0.21
N TYR A 148 12.18 15.18 0.74
CA TYR A 148 12.02 13.76 0.44
C TYR A 148 10.98 13.09 1.31
N VAL A 149 11.09 13.25 2.63
CA VAL A 149 10.28 12.52 3.61
C VAL A 149 8.79 12.90 3.50
N MET A 150 8.47 14.12 3.09
CA MET A 150 7.09 14.55 2.90
C MET A 150 6.44 14.01 1.62
N MET A 151 7.21 13.54 0.63
CA MET A 151 6.66 13.03 -0.63
C MET A 151 6.01 11.65 -0.45
N ASN A 152 4.84 11.46 -1.07
CA ASN A 152 4.22 10.14 -1.16
C ASN A 152 4.67 9.47 -2.45
N ILE A 153 5.29 8.29 -2.37
CA ILE A 153 5.71 7.51 -3.54
C ILE A 153 4.54 6.64 -4.00
N SER A 154 4.26 6.68 -5.29
CA SER A 154 3.18 5.94 -5.91
C SER A 154 3.51 4.45 -5.98
N SER A 155 2.58 3.61 -5.53
CA SER A 155 2.63 2.15 -5.61
C SER A 155 2.70 1.65 -7.06
N THR A 156 2.13 2.41 -8.00
CA THR A 156 2.13 2.12 -9.45
C THR A 156 2.36 3.40 -10.28
N PRO A 157 2.90 3.32 -11.51
CA PRO A 157 3.34 4.50 -12.26
C PRO A 157 2.22 5.44 -12.75
N ASN A 158 0.97 4.99 -12.86
CA ASN A 158 -0.10 5.77 -13.52
C ASN A 158 -1.39 5.93 -12.70
N ILE A 159 -1.46 5.32 -11.52
CA ILE A 159 -2.62 5.42 -10.64
C ILE A 159 -2.16 6.09 -9.35
N PRO A 160 -2.87 7.13 -8.86
CA PRO A 160 -2.57 7.78 -7.59
C PRO A 160 -2.94 6.85 -6.42
N SER A 161 -2.13 5.83 -6.23
CA SER A 161 -2.14 4.91 -5.09
C SER A 161 -0.78 5.02 -4.44
N TYR A 162 -0.72 5.31 -3.15
CA TYR A 162 0.55 5.59 -2.47
C TYR A 162 0.97 4.42 -1.57
N ALA A 163 2.27 4.11 -1.59
CA ALA A 163 2.84 3.10 -0.72
C ALA A 163 2.81 3.54 0.76
N LYS A 164 2.73 2.57 1.68
CA LYS A 164 2.83 2.86 3.11
C LYS A 164 4.17 3.53 3.40
N LYS A 165 4.16 4.63 4.15
CA LYS A 165 5.36 5.38 4.52
C LYS A 165 5.81 5.00 5.93
N VAL A 166 7.10 4.80 6.11
CA VAL A 166 7.75 4.57 7.41
C VAL A 166 8.97 5.49 7.52
N ILE A 167 9.12 6.20 8.63
CA ILE A 167 10.30 7.01 8.91
C ILE A 167 11.03 6.34 10.07
N VAL A 168 12.30 6.04 9.86
CA VAL A 168 13.19 5.46 10.88
C VAL A 168 14.29 6.47 11.12
N ASP A 169 14.24 7.07 12.30
CA ASP A 169 15.30 7.94 12.77
C ASP A 169 16.27 7.13 13.63
N ASN A 170 17.48 6.89 13.10
CA ASN A 170 18.53 6.18 13.83
C ASN A 170 19.31 7.22 14.65
N MET A 171 18.66 7.85 15.63
CA MET A 171 19.31 8.90 16.42
C MET A 171 19.31 8.61 17.92
N GLN A 172 20.49 8.79 18.51
CA GLN A 172 20.66 9.27 19.87
C GLN A 172 21.43 10.59 19.76
N GLU A 173 20.78 11.73 20.06
CA GLU A 173 21.45 13.03 20.05
C GLU A 173 22.44 13.09 21.22
N THR A 174 23.69 12.71 21.00
CA THR A 174 24.72 12.83 22.04
C THR A 174 25.21 14.27 22.09
N GLY A 175 24.71 15.05 23.06
CA GLY A 175 25.35 16.25 23.60
C GLY A 175 25.65 17.35 22.58
N ALA A 176 24.61 18.04 22.08
CA ALA A 176 24.80 19.27 21.31
C ALA A 176 25.20 20.43 22.24
N THR A 177 26.44 20.88 22.15
CA THR A 177 26.84 22.21 22.66
C THR A 177 26.95 23.16 21.47
N ASN A 178 26.98 24.49 21.69
CA ASN A 178 27.06 25.47 20.58
C ASN A 178 28.29 25.29 19.68
N ALA A 179 29.35 24.60 20.16
CA ALA A 179 30.56 24.30 19.41
C ALA A 179 30.49 22.97 18.63
N ALA A 180 29.74 21.99 19.12
CA ALA A 180 29.71 20.62 18.60
C ALA A 180 28.31 20.21 18.12
N CYS A 181 28.20 19.87 16.84
CA CYS A 181 26.95 19.57 16.18
C CYS A 181 26.84 18.10 15.77
N GLY A 182 25.85 17.39 16.32
CA GLY A 182 25.39 16.11 15.77
C GLY A 182 24.54 16.35 14.51
N LEU A 183 25.00 15.87 13.35
CA LEU A 183 24.32 16.05 12.06
C LEU A 183 24.16 14.70 11.32
N PRO A 184 22.99 14.41 10.73
CA PRO A 184 22.82 13.24 9.88
C PRO A 184 23.31 13.61 8.47
N THR A 185 24.31 12.91 7.98
CA THR A 185 24.89 13.18 6.65
C THR A 185 24.28 12.33 5.54
N THR A 186 23.47 11.33 5.89
CA THR A 186 22.94 10.37 4.92
C THR A 186 21.43 10.24 5.07
N LEU A 187 20.71 10.28 3.94
CA LEU A 187 19.32 9.91 3.85
C LEU A 187 19.17 8.72 2.90
N THR A 188 18.68 7.59 3.42
CA THR A 188 18.39 6.39 2.64
C THR A 188 16.89 6.23 2.44
N ILE A 189 16.45 6.14 1.19
CA ILE A 189 15.09 5.85 0.76
C ILE A 189 15.05 4.38 0.32
N GLN A 190 14.50 3.51 1.18
CA GLN A 190 14.31 2.10 0.88
C GLN A 190 12.92 1.88 0.30
N ILE A 191 12.87 1.44 -0.95
CA ILE A 191 11.65 1.16 -1.71
C ILE A 191 11.43 -0.35 -1.72
N PHE A 192 10.47 -0.81 -0.91
CA PHE A 192 10.08 -2.21 -0.85
C PHE A 192 9.01 -2.47 -1.89
N PHE A 193 9.23 -3.47 -2.73
CA PHE A 193 8.29 -3.86 -3.78
C PHE A 193 7.98 -5.34 -3.73
N ALA A 194 6.81 -5.71 -4.22
CA ALA A 194 6.38 -7.10 -4.34
C ALA A 194 5.86 -7.37 -5.75
N LYS A 195 6.09 -8.59 -6.22
CA LYS A 195 5.49 -9.15 -7.43
C LYS A 195 4.03 -9.48 -7.13
N SER A 196 3.13 -8.92 -7.91
CA SER A 196 1.68 -9.07 -7.79
C SER A 196 1.15 -9.62 -9.12
N GLY A 197 0.42 -10.73 -9.05
CA GLY A 197 -0.16 -11.40 -10.22
C GLY A 197 0.34 -12.84 -10.42
N PRO A 198 -0.09 -13.50 -11.51
CA PRO A 198 0.32 -14.86 -11.86
C PRO A 198 1.82 -14.99 -12.10
N LEU A 199 2.38 -16.20 -11.89
CA LEU A 199 3.81 -16.47 -12.12
C LEU A 199 4.24 -16.16 -13.57
N SER A 200 3.35 -16.41 -14.53
CA SER A 200 3.59 -16.15 -15.96
C SER A 200 3.55 -14.66 -16.34
N ASN A 201 2.91 -13.81 -15.54
CA ASN A 201 2.69 -12.40 -15.89
C ASN A 201 2.47 -11.53 -14.65
N TYR A 202 3.49 -11.44 -13.79
CA TYR A 202 3.45 -10.58 -12.61
C TYR A 202 3.90 -9.15 -12.94
N LYS A 203 3.42 -8.19 -12.15
CA LYS A 203 3.93 -6.81 -12.12
C LYS A 203 4.50 -6.45 -10.76
N ARG A 204 5.37 -5.44 -10.70
CA ARG A 204 6.05 -5.03 -9.47
C ARG A 204 5.35 -3.81 -8.88
N LYS A 205 4.81 -3.94 -7.69
CA LYS A 205 4.13 -2.85 -6.99
C LYS A 205 4.96 -2.44 -5.78
N ILE A 206 5.11 -1.14 -5.55
CA ILE A 206 5.75 -0.64 -4.33
C ILE A 206 4.76 -0.79 -3.19
N VAL A 207 5.13 -1.55 -2.17
CA VAL A 207 4.27 -1.84 -1.01
C VAL A 207 4.52 -0.85 0.12
N THR A 208 5.80 -0.59 0.40
CA THR A 208 6.23 0.26 1.50
C THR A 208 7.46 1.07 1.07
N VAL A 209 7.58 2.28 1.60
CA VAL A 209 8.82 3.05 1.55
C VAL A 209 9.27 3.39 2.96
N SER A 210 10.55 3.15 3.23
CA SER A 210 11.20 3.56 4.47
C SER A 210 12.22 4.66 4.20
N TYR A 211 12.18 5.72 5.00
CA TYR A 211 13.21 6.76 5.05
C TYR A 211 14.08 6.50 6.27
N ARG A 212 15.40 6.36 6.08
CA ARG A 212 16.36 6.09 7.15
C ARG A 212 17.43 7.19 7.18
N PHE A 213 17.57 7.85 8.31
CA PHE A 213 18.70 8.73 8.56
C PHE A 213 19.93 7.90 8.94
N GLY A 214 21.09 8.29 8.39
CA GLY A 214 22.37 7.69 8.76
C GLY A 214 22.80 8.10 10.17
N ASN A 215 23.90 7.52 10.63
CA ASN A 215 24.48 7.87 11.92
C ASN A 215 24.84 9.36 11.96
N TYR A 216 24.62 9.96 13.13
CA TYR A 216 24.95 11.35 13.36
C TYR A 216 26.45 11.46 13.56
N ILE A 217 27.07 12.39 12.84
CA ILE A 217 28.46 12.76 13.06
C ILE A 217 28.50 14.02 13.91
N THR A 218 29.43 14.06 14.87
CA THR A 218 29.66 15.25 15.68
C THR A 218 30.76 16.09 15.05
N ILE A 219 30.44 17.31 14.65
CA ILE A 219 31.39 18.26 14.07
C ILE A 219 31.64 19.40 15.05
N ASN A 220 32.90 19.62 15.45
CA ASN A 220 33.30 20.80 16.22
C ASN A 220 33.65 21.95 15.27
N LEU A 221 32.79 22.97 15.16
CA LEU A 221 32.96 24.08 14.22
C LEU A 221 34.13 25.01 14.57
N ILE A 222 34.65 24.94 15.79
CA ILE A 222 35.76 25.78 16.26
C ILE A 222 37.12 25.15 15.91
N GLU A 223 37.21 23.83 15.98
CA GLU A 223 38.46 23.07 15.77
C GLU A 223 38.57 22.46 14.38
N SER A 224 37.45 22.31 13.66
CA SER A 224 37.43 21.67 12.35
C SER A 224 37.91 22.62 11.25
N SER A 225 38.92 22.20 10.50
CA SER A 225 39.32 22.83 9.22
C SER A 225 38.33 22.56 8.08
N ILE A 226 37.29 21.78 8.34
CA ILE A 226 36.28 21.36 7.38
C ILE A 226 35.31 22.53 7.16
N SER A 227 35.28 23.08 5.94
CA SER A 227 34.36 24.15 5.54
C SER A 227 33.10 23.66 4.84
N GLN A 228 33.05 22.37 4.49
CA GLN A 228 31.97 21.74 3.73
C GLN A 228 31.62 20.37 4.27
N LEU A 229 30.32 20.08 4.33
CA LEU A 229 29.79 18.82 4.79
C LEU A 229 29.12 18.08 3.62
N PRO A 230 29.60 16.88 3.22
CA PRO A 230 28.89 16.07 2.24
C PRO A 230 27.58 15.53 2.81
N ILE A 231 26.52 15.66 2.01
CA ILE A 231 25.21 15.04 2.23
C ILE A 231 25.02 13.98 1.16
N VAL A 232 24.69 12.77 1.58
CA VAL A 232 24.55 11.59 0.73
C VAL A 232 23.09 11.17 0.69
N PHE A 233 22.59 10.94 -0.52
CA PHE A 233 21.26 10.38 -0.76
C PHE A 233 21.41 8.99 -1.36
N LEU A 234 20.70 8.02 -0.80
CA LEU A 234 20.73 6.63 -1.25
C LEU A 234 19.30 6.16 -1.53
N VAL A 235 19.06 5.54 -2.68
CA VAL A 235 17.83 4.80 -2.98
C VAL A 235 18.16 3.33 -3.15
N GLN A 236 17.42 2.49 -2.45
CA GLN A 236 17.54 1.04 -2.53
C GLN A 236 16.20 0.40 -2.88
N PHE A 237 16.22 -0.56 -3.80
CA PHE A 237 15.05 -1.38 -4.14
C PHE A 237 15.15 -2.75 -3.48
N ILE A 238 14.12 -3.15 -2.73
CA ILE A 238 14.11 -4.39 -1.95
C ILE A 238 12.89 -5.23 -2.38
N ASP A 239 13.14 -6.41 -2.92
CA ASP A 239 12.09 -7.37 -3.28
C ASP A 239 11.61 -8.11 -2.03
N VAL A 240 10.33 -7.95 -1.68
CA VAL A 240 9.66 -8.62 -0.56
C VAL A 240 8.59 -9.61 -1.03
N SER A 241 8.69 -10.06 -2.29
CA SER A 241 7.77 -11.04 -2.87
C SER A 241 7.79 -12.35 -2.10
N LYS A 242 6.61 -12.88 -1.80
CA LYS A 242 6.47 -14.24 -1.32
C LYS A 242 6.62 -15.22 -2.49
N PRO A 243 7.10 -16.45 -2.25
CA PRO A 243 7.10 -17.50 -3.26
C PRO A 243 5.69 -17.72 -3.83
N ALA A 244 5.61 -17.99 -5.14
CA ALA A 244 4.34 -18.30 -5.78
C ALA A 244 3.75 -19.58 -5.15
N ARG A 245 2.47 -19.53 -4.78
CA ARG A 245 1.74 -20.71 -4.33
C ARG A 245 1.02 -21.29 -5.54
N GLY A 246 1.33 -22.53 -5.88
CA GLY A 246 0.57 -23.27 -6.89
C GLY A 246 -0.86 -23.46 -6.39
N ARG A 247 -1.81 -22.70 -6.93
CA ARG A 247 -3.23 -23.03 -6.83
C ARG A 247 -3.56 -23.85 -8.07
N PHE A 248 -3.51 -25.17 -7.93
CA PHE A 248 -4.03 -26.06 -8.95
C PHE A 248 -5.56 -26.02 -8.85
N ALA A 249 -6.23 -25.88 -9.99
CA ALA A 249 -7.66 -26.15 -10.03
C ALA A 249 -7.86 -27.60 -9.55
N GLU A 250 -8.70 -27.78 -8.54
CA GLU A 250 -9.11 -29.12 -8.13
C GLU A 250 -9.82 -29.75 -9.35
N PHE A 251 -9.54 -31.02 -9.64
CA PHE A 251 -10.27 -31.71 -10.70
C PHE A 251 -11.78 -31.58 -10.41
N PRO A 252 -12.62 -31.21 -11.39
CA PRO A 252 -14.05 -31.11 -11.15
C PRO A 252 -14.55 -32.48 -10.67
N VAL A 253 -15.17 -32.50 -9.50
CA VAL A 253 -15.83 -33.71 -8.99
C VAL A 253 -17.11 -33.88 -9.82
N ILE A 254 -17.07 -34.78 -10.80
CA ILE A 254 -18.24 -35.12 -11.60
C ILE A 254 -19.07 -36.12 -10.79
N SER A 255 -20.10 -35.63 -10.10
CA SER A 255 -21.08 -36.48 -9.44
C SER A 255 -22.12 -36.94 -10.45
N PHE A 256 -21.96 -38.17 -10.97
CA PHE A 256 -23.03 -38.82 -11.72
C PHE A 256 -23.98 -39.52 -10.76
N SER A 257 -25.18 -38.95 -10.59
CA SER A 257 -26.32 -39.66 -10.01
C SER A 257 -27.05 -40.34 -11.15
N LEU A 258 -27.02 -41.66 -11.22
CA LEU A 258 -27.87 -42.40 -12.14
C LEU A 258 -29.32 -42.34 -11.64
N PRO A 259 -30.32 -42.15 -12.53
CA PRO A 259 -31.72 -42.35 -12.17
C PRO A 259 -31.92 -43.74 -11.57
N SER A 260 -32.92 -43.90 -10.70
CA SER A 260 -33.29 -45.17 -10.04
C SER A 260 -33.56 -46.34 -11.00
N ASP A 261 -33.66 -46.05 -12.30
CA ASP A 261 -34.21 -46.91 -13.34
C ASP A 261 -33.11 -47.39 -14.31
N PHE A 262 -31.84 -47.06 -14.04
CA PHE A 262 -30.71 -47.35 -14.92
C PHE A 262 -30.49 -48.86 -15.15
N PHE A 263 -30.96 -49.70 -14.23
CA PHE A 263 -30.95 -51.16 -14.35
C PHE A 263 -32.37 -51.72 -14.46
N TYR A 264 -33.17 -51.23 -15.42
CA TYR A 264 -34.34 -52.00 -15.85
C TYR A 264 -33.85 -53.27 -16.56
N PRO A 265 -34.31 -54.47 -16.16
CA PRO A 265 -33.91 -55.70 -16.81
C PRO A 265 -34.42 -55.68 -18.26
N PHE A 266 -33.55 -56.08 -19.19
CA PHE A 266 -33.94 -56.44 -20.55
C PHE A 266 -34.86 -57.66 -20.44
N PHE A 267 -36.17 -57.44 -20.30
CA PHE A 267 -37.15 -58.48 -20.54
C PHE A 267 -37.02 -58.87 -22.01
N THR A 268 -36.34 -60.00 -22.26
CA THR A 268 -36.45 -60.70 -23.53
C THR A 268 -37.89 -61.20 -23.61
N PHE A 269 -38.70 -60.51 -24.41
CA PHE A 269 -39.91 -61.09 -24.98
C PHE A 269 -39.46 -62.26 -25.86
N ASN A 270 -39.46 -63.47 -25.29
CA ASN A 270 -39.74 -64.64 -26.10
C ASN A 270 -41.26 -64.79 -26.10
N ASP A 271 -41.82 -64.54 -27.27
CA ASP A 271 -43.24 -64.44 -27.60
C ASP A 271 -44.12 -65.62 -27.14
N PRO A 272 -45.44 -65.39 -26.96
CA PRO A 272 -46.49 -66.42 -27.01
C PRO A 272 -46.74 -66.83 -28.49
N PRO A 273 -47.57 -67.82 -28.88
CA PRO A 273 -48.70 -68.42 -28.15
C PRO A 273 -48.85 -69.96 -28.27
N THR A 274 -49.55 -70.57 -27.32
CA THR A 274 -50.62 -71.60 -27.51
C THR A 274 -51.23 -71.92 -26.17
#